data_AF-A0A0D0BLK0-F1
#
_entry.id   AF-A0A0D0BLK0-F1
#
_cell.length_a   1.000
_cell.length_b   1.000
_cell.length_c   1.000
_cell.angle_alpha   90.00
_cell.angle_beta   90.00
_cell.angle_gamma   90.00
#
_symmetry.space_group_name_H-M   'P 1'
#
loop_
_entity.id
_entity.type
_entity.pdbx_description
1 polymer ?
#
loop_
_entity_poly.entity_id
_entity_poly.type
_entity_poly.pdbx_seq_one_letter_code
_entity_poly.pdbx_strand_id
1 'polypeptide(L)'
;MDFNTVSKRGGDSDTDLEDEEYDGEKGRDYSRKWHLTPMLISVEEALDDIKCLLKPFCASGIGYHWANFVPILQERLEWMKTFLWTFCDSTRQAEATGNQSPQWIAASLATARVAMKGSWFACNLWLWSKAYILDREDLPWDTYGDWKMLRVDDKNLAAELHLHLQSVGKYVKANDLVQYLLDPEVQQRFELKKTISLATTKQ
;
A
#
# COMPACT_ATOMS: atom_id res chain seq x y z
N MET A 1 52.85 -10.87 -44.85
CA MET A 1 52.46 -9.63 -44.16
C MET A 1 51.11 -9.88 -43.53
N ASP A 2 51.16 -9.87 -42.22
CA ASP A 2 50.13 -10.16 -41.22
C ASP A 2 49.00 -9.11 -41.20
N PHE A 3 47.77 -9.49 -40.83
CA PHE A 3 47.26 -9.39 -39.46
C PHE A 3 45.75 -9.72 -39.42
N ASN A 4 45.45 -10.59 -38.46
CA ASN A 4 44.16 -11.10 -38.03
C ASN A 4 43.71 -10.28 -36.81
N THR A 5 42.47 -9.76 -36.70
CA THR A 5 41.79 -9.59 -35.39
C THR A 5 40.29 -9.23 -35.46
N VAL A 6 39.49 -10.19 -34.99
CA VAL A 6 38.22 -10.15 -34.24
C VAL A 6 37.91 -8.86 -33.46
N SER A 7 36.63 -8.44 -33.39
CA SER A 7 35.92 -8.29 -32.09
C SER A 7 34.41 -8.04 -32.20
N LYS A 8 33.65 -8.91 -31.52
CA LYS A 8 32.24 -8.77 -31.11
C LYS A 8 32.01 -7.47 -30.32
N ARG A 9 30.83 -6.87 -30.46
CA ARG A 9 30.21 -6.11 -29.37
C ARG A 9 28.85 -6.71 -29.06
N GLY A 10 28.83 -7.63 -28.09
CA GLY A 10 27.67 -7.84 -27.24
C GLY A 10 27.59 -6.64 -26.29
N GLY A 11 26.40 -6.06 -26.17
CA GLY A 11 26.05 -5.20 -25.05
C GLY A 11 25.22 -6.03 -24.11
N ASP A 12 25.88 -6.65 -23.13
CA ASP A 12 25.24 -7.06 -21.89
C ASP A 12 24.77 -5.78 -21.19
N SER A 13 23.46 -5.59 -21.11
CA SER A 13 22.88 -4.70 -20.11
C SER A 13 22.44 -5.59 -18.95
N ASP A 14 23.42 -5.99 -18.13
CA ASP A 14 23.20 -6.38 -16.75
C ASP A 14 22.52 -5.19 -16.07
N THR A 15 21.19 -5.26 -16.01
CA THR A 15 20.43 -4.38 -15.15
C THR A 15 20.46 -5.05 -13.79
N ASP A 16 21.53 -4.76 -13.04
CA ASP A 16 21.64 -5.10 -11.63
C ASP A 16 20.43 -4.50 -10.92
N LEU A 17 19.43 -5.34 -10.71
CA LEU A 17 18.37 -5.13 -9.75
C LEU A 17 19.07 -5.21 -8.39
N GLU A 18 19.56 -4.08 -7.91
CA GLU A 18 19.94 -3.94 -6.51
C GLU A 18 18.69 -4.28 -5.69
N ASP A 19 18.70 -5.48 -5.11
CA ASP A 19 17.78 -5.94 -4.09
C ASP A 19 17.97 -5.05 -2.86
N GLU A 20 17.32 -3.89 -2.84
CA GLU A 20 17.11 -3.15 -1.60
C GLU A 20 16.20 -3.98 -0.69
N GLU A 21 16.83 -4.79 0.16
CA GLU A 21 16.23 -5.47 1.31
C GLU A 21 15.72 -4.41 2.30
N TYR A 22 14.49 -3.94 2.07
CA TYR A 22 13.76 -3.09 2.99
C TYR A 22 12.69 -3.91 3.73
N ASP A 23 12.84 -3.96 5.05
CA ASP A 23 12.05 -4.76 5.97
C ASP A 23 10.70 -4.08 6.29
N GLY A 24 9.60 -4.74 5.92
CA GLY A 24 8.33 -4.62 6.65
C GLY A 24 7.16 -3.87 5.99
N GLU A 25 6.44 -4.53 5.08
CA GLU A 25 4.99 -4.34 4.89
C GLU A 25 4.28 -5.70 4.80
N LYS A 26 4.07 -6.35 5.95
CA LYS A 26 3.33 -7.61 6.05
C LYS A 26 1.97 -7.36 6.70
N GLY A 27 1.01 -6.85 5.94
CA GLY A 27 -0.28 -6.46 6.51
C GLY A 27 -1.52 -6.52 5.62
N ARG A 28 -1.39 -6.60 4.29
CA ARG A 28 -2.56 -6.70 3.39
C ARG A 28 -2.43 -7.94 2.51
N ASP A 29 -3.38 -8.87 2.63
CA ASP A 29 -3.49 -10.05 1.77
C ASP A 29 -3.98 -9.62 0.38
N TYR A 30 -3.02 -9.19 -0.44
CA TYR A 30 -3.28 -8.83 -1.81
C TYR A 30 -3.36 -10.06 -2.73
N SER A 31 -3.13 -11.30 -2.25
CA SER A 31 -2.93 -12.49 -3.09
C SER A 31 -4.10 -12.78 -4.05
N ARG A 32 -5.34 -12.41 -3.71
CA ARG A 32 -6.48 -12.49 -4.65
C ARG A 32 -6.50 -11.40 -5.73
N LYS A 33 -5.94 -10.23 -5.47
CA LYS A 33 -5.98 -9.05 -6.35
C LYS A 33 -4.95 -9.12 -7.50
N TRP A 34 -4.04 -10.11 -7.50
CA TRP A 34 -2.97 -10.21 -8.51
C TRP A 34 -3.46 -10.62 -9.90
N HIS A 35 -4.52 -11.43 -9.98
CA HIS A 35 -4.87 -12.14 -11.23
C HIS A 35 -5.88 -11.44 -12.13
N LEU A 36 -6.43 -10.28 -11.75
CA LEU A 36 -7.31 -9.51 -12.63
C LEU A 36 -6.52 -8.50 -13.44
N THR A 37 -6.59 -8.61 -14.77
CA THR A 37 -6.29 -7.50 -15.68
C THR A 37 -7.54 -6.62 -15.74
N PRO A 38 -7.52 -5.40 -15.18
CA PRO A 38 -8.69 -4.52 -15.24
C PRO A 38 -8.98 -4.15 -16.70
N MET A 39 -10.26 -4.07 -17.04
CA MET A 39 -10.73 -3.66 -18.37
C MET A 39 -10.55 -2.14 -18.53
N LEU A 40 -10.20 -1.68 -19.75
CA LEU A 40 -9.92 -0.25 -20.03
C LEU A 40 -11.04 0.69 -19.56
N ILE A 41 -12.30 0.32 -19.78
CA ILE A 41 -13.47 1.13 -19.36
C ILE A 41 -13.47 1.36 -17.84
N SER A 42 -13.25 0.30 -17.06
CA SER A 42 -13.25 0.38 -15.59
C SER A 42 -12.11 1.25 -15.05
N VAL A 43 -11.00 1.31 -15.79
CA VAL A 43 -9.84 2.15 -15.47
C VAL A 43 -10.14 3.62 -15.76
N GLU A 44 -10.83 3.93 -16.86
CA GLU A 44 -11.23 5.29 -17.19
C GLU A 44 -12.22 5.85 -16.16
N GLU A 45 -13.22 5.04 -15.76
CA GLU A 45 -14.12 5.38 -14.66
C GLU A 45 -13.35 5.64 -13.36
N ALA A 46 -12.38 4.78 -13.04
CA ALA A 46 -11.55 4.94 -11.84
C ALA A 46 -10.76 6.24 -11.85
N LEU A 47 -10.22 6.60 -13.03
CA LEU A 47 -9.44 7.81 -13.22
C LEU A 47 -10.31 9.07 -13.03
N ASP A 48 -11.53 9.06 -13.57
CA ASP A 48 -12.47 10.18 -13.41
C ASP A 48 -12.97 10.31 -11.97
N ASP A 49 -13.21 9.19 -11.29
CA ASP A 49 -13.53 9.18 -9.86
C ASP A 49 -12.39 9.79 -9.02
N ILE A 50 -11.13 9.38 -9.26
CA ILE A 50 -9.97 9.94 -8.53
C ILE A 50 -9.80 11.44 -8.81
N LYS A 51 -10.05 11.90 -10.04
CA LYS A 51 -10.03 13.34 -10.35
C LYS A 51 -11.09 14.09 -9.53
N CYS A 52 -12.30 13.52 -9.41
CA CYS A 52 -13.38 14.11 -8.62
C CYS A 52 -13.07 14.07 -7.11
N LEU A 53 -12.41 13.01 -6.61
CA LEU A 53 -11.97 12.92 -5.22
C LEU A 53 -10.94 13.99 -4.88
N LEU A 54 -9.91 14.16 -5.73
CA LEU A 54 -8.85 15.14 -5.51
C LEU A 54 -9.34 16.59 -5.65
N LYS A 55 -10.28 16.83 -6.56
CA LYS A 55 -10.82 18.16 -6.87
C LYS A 55 -12.34 18.11 -7.02
N PRO A 56 -13.07 17.98 -5.90
CA PRO A 56 -14.53 17.96 -5.94
C PRO A 56 -15.07 19.29 -6.46
N PHE A 57 -16.10 19.18 -7.31
CA PHE A 57 -16.84 20.35 -7.79
C PHE A 57 -17.59 21.00 -6.65
N CYS A 58 -17.56 22.34 -6.59
CA CYS A 58 -18.39 23.09 -5.65
C CYS A 58 -19.88 22.87 -5.95
N ALA A 59 -20.71 22.77 -4.92
CA ALA A 59 -22.17 22.67 -5.05
C ALA A 59 -22.81 23.87 -5.78
N SER A 60 -22.11 25.02 -5.81
CA SER A 60 -22.48 26.22 -6.56
C SER A 60 -22.15 26.17 -8.06
N GLY A 61 -21.48 25.10 -8.54
CA GLY A 61 -21.07 24.93 -9.93
C GLY A 61 -19.87 25.77 -10.37
N ILE A 62 -19.25 26.53 -9.47
CA ILE A 62 -18.10 27.40 -9.77
C ILE A 62 -16.94 27.08 -8.82
N GLY A 63 -15.81 26.69 -9.41
CA GLY A 63 -14.57 26.41 -8.70
C GLY A 63 -14.46 24.99 -8.13
N TYR A 64 -13.36 24.74 -7.42
CA TYR A 64 -13.04 23.48 -6.76
C TYR A 64 -12.92 23.68 -5.26
N HIS A 65 -13.42 22.72 -4.48
CA HIS A 65 -13.10 22.66 -3.06
C HIS A 65 -11.78 21.90 -2.87
N TRP A 66 -10.90 22.40 -2.00
CA TRP A 66 -9.69 21.66 -1.63
C TRP A 66 -10.09 20.45 -0.79
N ALA A 67 -9.95 19.25 -1.32
CA ALA A 67 -10.20 18.05 -0.54
C ALA A 67 -9.17 17.97 0.60
N ASN A 68 -9.66 17.94 1.84
CA ASN A 68 -8.81 17.90 3.02
C ASN A 68 -8.42 16.44 3.34
N PHE A 69 -7.53 15.89 2.53
CA PHE A 69 -6.97 14.56 2.76
C PHE A 69 -5.70 14.65 3.62
N VAL A 70 -5.39 13.55 4.31
CA VAL A 70 -4.07 13.36 4.91
C VAL A 70 -3.02 13.48 3.79
N PRO A 71 -1.91 14.23 3.98
CA PRO A 71 -0.95 14.50 2.90
C PRO A 71 -0.44 13.26 2.16
N ILE A 72 -0.20 12.17 2.90
CA ILE A 72 0.25 10.88 2.34
C ILE A 72 -0.83 10.27 1.44
N LEU A 73 -2.10 10.31 1.84
CA LEU A 73 -3.20 9.81 1.02
C LEU A 73 -3.32 10.64 -0.27
N GLN A 74 -3.22 11.96 -0.16
CA GLN A 74 -3.29 12.85 -1.31
C GLN A 74 -2.17 12.58 -2.31
N GLU A 75 -0.92 12.44 -1.83
CA GLU A 75 0.23 12.08 -2.67
C GLU A 75 -0.02 10.77 -3.42
N ARG A 76 -0.48 9.73 -2.70
CA ARG A 76 -0.78 8.42 -3.31
C ARG A 76 -1.86 8.51 -4.37
N LEU A 77 -2.93 9.27 -4.12
CA LEU A 77 -4.03 9.48 -5.09
C LEU A 77 -3.57 10.24 -6.34
N GLU A 78 -2.72 11.27 -6.21
CA GLU A 78 -2.16 11.99 -7.37
C GLU A 78 -1.26 11.08 -8.22
N TRP A 79 -0.47 10.20 -7.59
CA TRP A 79 0.33 9.24 -8.33
C TRP A 79 -0.50 8.14 -8.98
N MET A 80 -1.55 7.65 -8.31
CA MET A 80 -2.52 6.73 -8.92
C MET A 80 -3.17 7.34 -10.15
N LYS A 81 -3.64 8.59 -10.06
CA LYS A 81 -4.18 9.34 -11.20
C LYS A 81 -3.20 9.44 -12.36
N THR A 82 -1.94 9.80 -12.07
CA THR A 82 -0.90 9.92 -13.10
C THR A 82 -0.65 8.57 -13.77
N PHE A 83 -0.54 7.51 -12.97
CA PHE A 83 -0.35 6.15 -13.45
C PHE A 83 -1.50 5.66 -14.35
N LEU A 84 -2.75 5.80 -13.90
CA LEU A 84 -3.93 5.41 -14.67
C LEU A 84 -4.03 6.18 -15.98
N TRP A 85 -3.72 7.48 -15.97
CA TRP A 85 -3.67 8.30 -17.19
C TRP A 85 -2.60 7.81 -18.16
N THR A 86 -1.37 7.56 -17.69
CA THR A 86 -0.29 7.02 -18.51
C THR A 86 -0.65 5.65 -19.09
N PHE A 87 -1.35 4.80 -18.33
CA PHE A 87 -1.84 3.53 -18.83
C PHE A 87 -2.87 3.72 -19.95
N CYS A 88 -3.92 4.53 -19.74
CA CYS A 88 -4.94 4.79 -20.77
C CYS A 88 -4.32 5.36 -22.06
N ASP A 89 -3.37 6.28 -21.94
CA ASP A 89 -2.67 6.85 -23.10
C ASP A 89 -1.82 5.78 -23.82
N SER A 90 -1.06 4.99 -23.07
CA SER A 90 -0.23 3.91 -23.62
C SER A 90 -1.05 2.82 -24.30
N THR A 91 -2.20 2.45 -23.75
CA THR A 91 -3.11 1.45 -24.34
C THR A 91 -3.70 1.94 -25.66
N ARG A 92 -4.15 3.21 -25.72
CA ARG A 92 -4.66 3.82 -26.96
C ARG A 92 -3.58 3.87 -28.05
N GLN A 93 -2.34 4.19 -27.69
CA GLN A 93 -1.22 4.19 -28.65
C GLN A 93 -0.84 2.78 -29.12
N ALA A 94 -0.93 1.79 -28.23
CA ALA A 94 -0.60 0.41 -28.55
C ALA A 94 -1.65 -0.24 -29.47
N GLU A 95 -2.94 0.06 -29.28
CA GLU A 95 -4.03 -0.35 -30.18
C GLU A 95 -3.80 0.20 -31.60
N ALA A 96 -3.33 1.43 -31.73
CA ALA A 96 -3.00 2.03 -33.03
C ALA A 96 -1.78 1.38 -33.72
N THR A 97 -0.84 0.83 -32.94
CA THR A 97 0.41 0.23 -33.44
C THR A 97 0.29 -1.29 -33.62
N GLY A 98 -0.81 -1.90 -33.18
CA GLY A 98 -1.03 -3.35 -33.22
C GLY A 98 -0.23 -4.15 -32.18
N ASN A 99 0.27 -3.50 -31.12
CA ASN A 99 1.06 -4.15 -30.07
C ASN A 99 0.17 -4.49 -28.87
N GLN A 100 0.14 -5.75 -28.44
CA GLN A 100 -0.71 -6.25 -27.35
C GLN A 100 0.07 -6.47 -26.04
N SER A 101 1.27 -5.90 -25.90
CA SER A 101 2.07 -6.06 -24.69
C SER A 101 1.36 -5.48 -23.44
N PRO A 102 1.62 -6.02 -22.23
CA PRO A 102 0.96 -5.58 -21.01
C PRO A 102 1.43 -4.16 -20.62
N GLN A 103 0.72 -3.14 -21.12
CA GLN A 103 1.08 -1.72 -20.94
C GLN A 103 1.09 -1.29 -19.46
N TRP A 104 0.42 -2.06 -18.61
CA TRP A 104 0.24 -1.78 -17.19
C TRP A 104 1.56 -1.79 -16.39
N ILE A 105 2.46 -2.75 -16.65
CA ILE A 105 3.78 -2.84 -15.97
C ILE A 105 4.69 -1.70 -16.44
N ALA A 106 4.70 -1.44 -17.74
CA ALA A 106 5.49 -0.37 -18.32
C ALA A 106 5.04 1.01 -17.80
N ALA A 107 3.73 1.24 -17.73
CA ALA A 107 3.16 2.48 -17.20
C ALA A 107 3.50 2.66 -15.71
N SER A 108 3.41 1.63 -14.88
CA SER A 108 3.71 1.75 -13.44
C SER A 108 5.18 2.06 -13.19
N LEU A 109 6.08 1.41 -13.93
CA LEU A 109 7.52 1.69 -13.85
C LEU A 109 7.85 3.09 -14.37
N ALA A 110 7.20 3.54 -15.44
CA ALA A 110 7.38 4.90 -15.96
C ALA A 110 6.93 5.94 -14.91
N THR A 111 5.76 5.75 -14.28
CA THR A 111 5.27 6.65 -13.23
C THR A 111 6.18 6.64 -12.01
N ALA A 112 6.68 5.47 -11.57
CA ALA A 112 7.60 5.39 -10.44
C ALA A 112 8.92 6.12 -10.72
N ARG A 113 9.44 6.03 -11.95
CA ARG A 113 10.62 6.79 -12.39
C ARG A 113 10.38 8.30 -12.36
N VAL A 114 9.21 8.76 -12.83
CA VAL A 114 8.82 10.18 -12.74
C VAL A 114 8.70 10.63 -11.28
N ALA A 115 8.22 9.75 -10.40
CA ALA A 115 8.15 9.99 -8.96
C ALA A 115 9.52 9.92 -8.25
N MET A 116 10.61 9.56 -8.96
CA MET A 116 11.92 9.29 -8.38
C MET A 116 11.88 8.21 -7.27
N LYS A 117 11.01 7.21 -7.44
CA LYS A 117 10.82 6.08 -6.51
C LYS A 117 11.18 4.75 -7.18
N GLY A 118 11.47 3.74 -6.35
CA GLY A 118 11.90 2.40 -6.80
C GLY A 118 10.78 1.48 -7.28
N SER A 119 11.13 0.24 -7.61
CA SER A 119 10.20 -0.78 -8.11
C SER A 119 9.08 -1.10 -7.12
N TRP A 120 9.37 -1.06 -5.81
CA TRP A 120 8.37 -1.22 -4.74
C TRP A 120 7.22 -0.22 -4.87
N PHE A 121 7.51 1.02 -5.26
CA PHE A 121 6.46 2.02 -5.45
C PHE A 121 5.63 1.74 -6.71
N ALA A 122 6.25 1.24 -7.78
CA ALA A 122 5.52 0.76 -8.95
C ALA A 122 4.57 -0.40 -8.59
N CYS A 123 5.04 -1.34 -7.78
CA CYS A 123 4.22 -2.45 -7.25
C CYS A 123 3.08 -1.94 -6.36
N ASN A 124 3.32 -0.94 -5.51
CA ASN A 124 2.25 -0.36 -4.69
C ASN A 124 1.24 0.42 -5.51
N LEU A 125 1.66 1.20 -6.51
CA LEU A 125 0.76 1.86 -7.45
C LEU A 125 -0.16 0.84 -8.14
N TRP A 126 0.39 -0.30 -8.51
CA TRP A 126 -0.35 -1.40 -9.09
C TRP A 126 -1.42 -1.93 -8.12
N LEU A 127 -1.02 -2.23 -6.88
CA LEU A 127 -1.89 -2.76 -5.85
C LEU A 127 -3.01 -1.79 -5.48
N TRP A 128 -2.68 -0.53 -5.21
CA TRP A 128 -3.64 0.52 -4.88
C TRP A 128 -4.63 0.77 -6.01
N SER A 129 -4.13 0.86 -7.25
CA SER A 129 -5.00 1.09 -8.41
C SER A 129 -5.95 -0.07 -8.64
N LYS A 130 -5.46 -1.32 -8.54
CA LYS A 130 -6.33 -2.50 -8.66
C LYS A 130 -7.33 -2.60 -7.53
N ALA A 131 -6.91 -2.34 -6.29
CA ALA A 131 -7.78 -2.32 -5.13
C ALA A 131 -8.93 -1.32 -5.34
N TYR A 132 -8.60 -0.09 -5.76
CA TYR A 132 -9.56 0.97 -6.03
C TYR A 132 -10.48 0.68 -7.24
N ILE A 133 -9.98 -0.05 -8.24
CA ILE A 133 -10.79 -0.50 -9.38
C ILE A 133 -11.82 -1.55 -8.96
N LEU A 134 -11.45 -2.44 -8.05
CA LEU A 134 -12.34 -3.48 -7.53
C LEU A 134 -13.34 -2.95 -6.51
N ASP A 135 -12.89 -2.02 -5.68
CA ASP A 135 -13.66 -1.40 -4.61
C ASP A 135 -13.33 0.10 -4.54
N ARG A 136 -14.30 0.95 -4.89
CA ARG A 136 -14.15 2.41 -4.91
C ARG A 136 -13.94 3.01 -3.52
N GLU A 137 -14.20 2.25 -2.46
CA GLU A 137 -14.00 2.69 -1.08
C GLU A 137 -12.60 2.30 -0.54
N ASP A 138 -11.87 1.40 -1.20
CA ASP A 138 -10.54 0.92 -0.81
C ASP A 138 -9.44 1.93 -1.21
N LEU A 139 -9.42 3.07 -0.51
CA LEU A 139 -8.42 4.11 -0.66
C LEU A 139 -7.06 3.65 -0.11
N PRO A 140 -5.94 4.16 -0.66
CA PRO A 140 -4.59 3.76 -0.25
C PRO A 140 -4.17 4.42 1.07
N TRP A 141 -4.91 4.13 2.13
CA TRP A 141 -4.61 4.59 3.48
C TRP A 141 -3.22 4.15 3.92
N ASP A 142 -2.58 5.01 4.71
CA ASP A 142 -1.32 4.67 5.33
C ASP A 142 -1.56 3.73 6.49
N THR A 143 -1.36 2.43 6.27
CA THR A 143 -1.50 1.40 7.31
C THR A 143 -0.34 1.43 8.32
N TYR A 144 0.55 2.42 8.22
CA TYR A 144 1.67 2.59 9.12
C TYR A 144 1.16 3.00 10.52
N GLY A 145 1.02 2.00 11.40
CA GLY A 145 0.51 2.17 12.76
C GLY A 145 -0.87 1.55 13.02
N ASP A 146 -1.69 1.33 11.97
CA ASP A 146 -3.04 0.78 12.11
C ASP A 146 -3.05 -0.68 12.60
N TRP A 147 -2.01 -1.45 12.28
CA TRP A 147 -1.86 -2.81 12.82
C TRP A 147 -1.62 -2.82 14.35
N LYS A 148 -1.20 -1.69 14.94
CA LYS A 148 -1.21 -1.50 16.40
C LYS A 148 -2.55 -0.97 16.92
N MET A 149 -3.25 -0.09 16.18
CA MET A 149 -4.52 0.50 16.64
C MET A 149 -5.69 -0.49 16.64
N LEU A 150 -5.80 -1.39 15.65
CA LEU A 150 -6.89 -2.37 15.56
C LEU A 150 -6.98 -3.34 16.77
N ARG A 151 -5.95 -3.39 17.62
CA ARG A 151 -5.95 -4.19 18.86
C ARG A 151 -6.08 -3.38 20.15
N VAL A 152 -5.79 -2.08 20.12
CA VAL A 152 -5.85 -1.22 21.32
C VAL A 152 -7.21 -0.52 21.43
N ASP A 153 -7.94 -0.37 20.33
CA ASP A 153 -9.27 0.26 20.30
C ASP A 153 -10.43 -0.67 20.71
N ASP A 154 -10.12 -1.90 21.13
CA ASP A 154 -11.10 -2.75 21.78
C ASP A 154 -11.37 -2.18 23.18
N LYS A 155 -12.28 -1.21 23.25
CA LYS A 155 -12.63 -0.45 24.48
C LYS A 155 -12.93 -1.39 25.65
N ASN A 156 -13.42 -2.59 25.37
CA ASN A 156 -13.67 -3.63 26.34
C ASN A 156 -12.36 -4.19 26.93
N LEU A 157 -11.37 -4.51 26.09
CA LEU A 157 -10.05 -4.96 26.53
C LEU A 157 -9.36 -3.87 27.36
N ALA A 158 -9.41 -2.61 26.89
CA ALA A 158 -8.80 -1.49 27.61
C ALA A 158 -9.45 -1.27 28.99
N ALA A 159 -10.78 -1.37 29.08
CA ALA A 159 -11.49 -1.23 30.35
C ALA A 159 -11.20 -2.39 31.32
N GLU A 160 -11.17 -3.63 30.83
CA GLU A 160 -10.89 -4.80 31.66
C GLU A 160 -9.44 -4.82 32.14
N LEU A 161 -8.48 -4.48 31.27
CA LEU A 161 -7.09 -4.30 31.63
C LEU A 161 -6.94 -3.21 32.70
N HIS A 162 -7.63 -2.07 32.55
CA HIS A 162 -7.59 -0.99 33.52
C HIS A 162 -8.15 -1.42 34.88
N LEU A 163 -9.25 -2.19 34.89
CA LEU A 163 -9.84 -2.75 36.11
C LEU A 163 -8.89 -3.75 36.79
N HIS A 164 -8.25 -4.62 36.00
CA HIS A 164 -7.27 -5.58 36.50
C HIS A 164 -6.06 -4.86 37.13
N LEU A 165 -5.52 -3.85 36.46
CA LEU A 165 -4.42 -3.04 36.98
C LEU A 165 -4.79 -2.28 38.26
N GLN A 166 -6.01 -1.76 38.34
CA GLN A 166 -6.52 -1.15 39.58
C GLN A 166 -6.61 -2.16 40.73
N SER A 167 -6.93 -3.43 40.43
CA SER A 167 -6.99 -4.51 41.43
C SER A 167 -5.61 -4.97 41.94
N VAL A 168 -4.57 -4.86 41.10
CA VAL A 168 -3.18 -5.20 41.47
C VAL A 168 -2.59 -4.18 42.47
N GLY A 169 -3.04 -2.92 42.40
CA GLY A 169 -2.73 -1.87 43.37
C GLY A 169 -1.76 -0.80 42.85
N LYS A 170 -1.15 -0.04 43.78
CA LYS A 170 -0.35 1.16 43.48
C LYS A 170 0.92 0.90 42.64
N TYR A 171 1.44 -0.33 42.65
CA TYR A 171 2.69 -0.70 41.97
C TYR A 171 2.43 -1.75 40.89
N VAL A 172 2.08 -1.26 39.70
CA VAL A 172 1.92 -2.10 38.51
C VAL A 172 3.29 -2.39 37.92
N LYS A 173 3.62 -3.67 37.73
CA LYS A 173 4.81 -4.09 36.98
C LYS A 173 4.42 -4.54 35.58
N ALA A 174 5.36 -4.38 34.65
CA ALA A 174 5.26 -4.93 33.30
C ALA A 174 4.88 -6.43 33.29
N ASN A 175 5.32 -7.19 34.30
CA ASN A 175 5.02 -8.60 34.41
C ASN A 175 3.53 -8.88 34.71
N ASP A 176 2.84 -7.97 35.40
CA ASP A 176 1.42 -8.15 35.76
C ASP A 176 0.54 -8.02 34.50
N LEU A 177 0.92 -7.12 33.59
CA LEU A 177 0.32 -7.01 32.26
C LEU A 177 0.53 -8.29 31.44
N VAL A 178 1.76 -8.81 31.44
CA VAL A 178 2.12 -10.02 30.69
C VAL A 178 1.39 -11.24 31.26
N GLN A 179 1.26 -11.36 32.58
CA GLN A 179 0.51 -12.45 33.22
C GLN A 179 -0.98 -12.41 32.90
N TYR A 180 -1.60 -11.23 32.91
CA TYR A 180 -3.02 -11.08 32.57
C TYR A 180 -3.28 -11.40 31.08
N LEU A 181 -2.41 -10.94 30.18
CA LEU A 181 -2.49 -11.25 28.74
C LEU A 181 -2.09 -12.70 28.41
N LEU A 182 -1.49 -13.42 29.36
CA LEU A 182 -1.17 -14.85 29.27
C LEU A 182 -2.30 -15.74 29.78
N ASP A 183 -3.30 -15.19 30.46
CA ASP A 183 -4.41 -15.97 30.99
C ASP A 183 -5.22 -16.59 29.84
N PRO A 184 -5.37 -17.92 29.77
CA PRO A 184 -6.09 -18.59 28.71
C PRO A 184 -7.56 -18.14 28.60
N GLU A 185 -8.20 -17.71 29.70
CA GLU A 185 -9.56 -17.17 29.65
C GLU A 185 -9.61 -15.82 28.93
N VAL A 186 -8.64 -14.93 29.18
CA VAL A 186 -8.53 -13.61 28.52
C VAL A 186 -8.14 -13.78 27.05
N GLN A 187 -7.23 -14.70 26.74
CA GLN A 187 -6.85 -15.01 25.36
C GLN A 187 -8.01 -15.58 24.54
N GLN A 188 -8.86 -16.39 25.16
CA GLN A 188 -10.04 -16.96 24.52
C GLN A 188 -11.13 -15.90 24.31
N ARG A 189 -11.33 -14.99 25.28
CA ARG A 189 -12.33 -13.90 25.19
C ARG A 189 -11.98 -12.85 24.14
N PHE A 190 -10.69 -12.54 23.95
CA PHE A 190 -10.21 -11.51 23.02
C PHE A 190 -9.49 -12.07 21.79
N GLU A 191 -9.64 -13.37 21.50
CA GLU A 191 -9.07 -14.06 20.33
C GLU A 191 -7.55 -13.81 20.11
N LEU A 192 -6.78 -13.69 21.19
CA LEU A 192 -5.36 -13.33 21.14
C LEU A 192 -4.51 -14.55 20.70
N LYS A 193 -4.23 -14.66 19.39
CA LYS A 193 -3.44 -15.78 18.82
C LYS A 193 -1.94 -15.81 19.13
N LYS A 194 -1.36 -14.73 19.69
CA LYS A 194 0.08 -14.64 20.01
C LYS A 194 0.30 -13.84 21.28
N THR A 195 1.05 -14.43 22.21
CA THR A 195 1.52 -13.79 23.45
C THR A 195 2.62 -12.77 23.15
N ILE A 196 2.50 -11.58 23.74
CA ILE A 196 3.56 -10.57 23.74
C ILE A 196 4.67 -11.07 24.68
N SER A 197 5.88 -11.29 24.17
CA SER A 197 7.00 -11.73 25.01
C SER A 197 7.53 -10.57 25.87
N LEU A 198 8.10 -10.90 27.04
CA LEU A 198 8.70 -9.95 28.00
C LEU A 198 9.71 -8.97 27.34
N ALA A 199 10.29 -9.34 26.19
CA ALA A 199 11.21 -8.49 25.43
C ALA A 199 10.58 -7.19 24.92
N THR A 200 9.25 -7.17 24.69
CA THR A 200 8.54 -5.98 24.17
C THR A 200 8.11 -5.01 25.28
N THR A 201 8.29 -5.39 26.56
CA THR A 201 7.72 -4.65 27.71
C THR A 201 8.76 -3.84 28.50
N LYS A 202 9.98 -3.67 27.96
CA LYS A 202 10.99 -2.74 28.48
C LYS A 202 11.09 -1.53 27.55
N GLN A 203 10.38 -0.45 27.89
CA GLN A 203 10.71 0.91 27.48
C GLN A 203 10.68 1.81 28.71
#